data_AF-G2DAN6-F1
#
_entry.id   AF-G2DAN6-F1
#
_cell.length_a   1.000
_cell.length_b   1.000
_cell.length_c   1.000
_cell.angle_alpha   90.00
_cell.angle_beta   90.00
_cell.angle_gamma   90.00
#
_symmetry.space_group_name_H-M   'P 1'
#
loop_
_entity.id
_entity.type
_entity.pdbx_description
1 polymer ?
#
loop_
_entity_poly.entity_id
_entity_poly.type
_entity_poly.pdbx_seq_one_letter_code
_entity_poly.pdbx_strand_id
1 'polypeptide(L)'
;MSGPADALHPLSTARPVAQPDLLRLAAAGAVTSFSERHEIRELLDAHLAQVARLIMVTVFHEAEEKDGLGFQKDLHRLHKYEYSIIFKVWSRNGTLLFQTPNAPAELLPTSPSGYSDFELQGEMWRQFSIEDPDAGHRLLVADRYGDRDILASKIIFNMLPPSSGYPPCLPC
;
A
#
# COMPACT_ATOMS: atom_id res chain seq x y z
N MET A 1 48.95 -69.24 18.72
CA MET A 1 48.38 -69.18 17.35
C MET A 1 47.04 -68.46 17.43
N SER A 2 46.80 -67.63 16.43
CA SER A 2 45.91 -66.46 16.36
C SER A 2 44.45 -66.61 16.78
N GLY A 3 43.89 -65.49 17.26
CA GLY A 3 42.51 -65.10 17.00
C GLY A 3 42.24 -63.68 17.52
N PRO A 4 42.08 -62.65 16.67
CA PRO A 4 41.54 -61.38 17.12
C PRO A 4 40.01 -61.44 17.01
N ALA A 5 39.33 -61.16 18.12
CA ALA A 5 37.92 -60.81 18.13
C ALA A 5 37.83 -59.34 18.49
N ASP A 6 38.14 -58.46 17.54
CA ASP A 6 37.87 -57.03 17.67
C ASP A 6 36.58 -56.68 16.93
N ALA A 7 35.69 -56.07 17.69
CA ALA A 7 34.29 -55.88 17.41
C ALA A 7 34.05 -54.89 16.27
N LEU A 8 33.10 -55.22 15.38
CA LEU A 8 32.49 -54.24 14.50
C LEU A 8 31.75 -53.18 15.33
N HIS A 9 32.20 -51.93 15.24
CA HIS A 9 31.39 -50.76 15.61
C HIS A 9 30.14 -50.68 14.72
N PRO A 10 28.92 -50.48 15.28
CA PRO A 10 27.75 -50.19 14.46
C PRO A 10 27.82 -48.77 13.89
N LEU A 11 27.54 -48.64 12.60
CA LEU A 11 27.40 -47.35 11.91
C LEU A 11 26.28 -46.54 12.58
N SER A 12 26.66 -45.35 13.08
CA SER A 12 25.73 -44.35 13.60
C SER A 12 24.72 -43.97 12.51
N THR A 13 23.47 -44.37 12.69
CA THR A 13 22.37 -43.91 11.86
C THR A 13 22.07 -42.47 12.26
N ALA A 14 22.49 -41.52 11.42
CA ALA A 14 22.03 -40.14 11.53
C ALA A 14 20.50 -40.14 11.43
N ARG A 15 19.81 -39.93 12.57
CA ARG A 15 18.36 -39.71 12.58
C ARG A 15 18.09 -38.47 11.72
N PRO A 16 17.22 -38.54 10.69
CA PRO A 16 16.81 -37.34 9.97
C PRO A 16 16.09 -36.43 10.97
N VAL A 17 16.68 -35.26 11.23
CA VAL A 17 16.04 -34.23 12.05
C VAL A 17 14.79 -33.76 11.29
N ALA A 18 13.66 -34.10 11.88
CA ALA A 18 12.29 -33.70 11.61
C ALA A 18 12.08 -32.53 10.61
N GLN A 19 11.56 -32.86 9.42
CA GLN A 19 10.88 -31.94 8.50
C GLN A 19 9.58 -31.28 9.04
N PRO A 20 8.78 -31.84 9.98
CA PRO A 20 7.52 -31.20 10.39
C PRO A 20 7.68 -29.89 11.17
N ASP A 21 8.81 -29.68 11.87
CA ASP A 21 9.01 -28.44 12.65
C ASP A 21 9.31 -27.24 11.74
N LEU A 22 10.03 -27.47 10.64
CA LEU A 22 10.24 -26.45 9.59
C LEU A 22 8.92 -26.04 8.94
N LEU A 23 8.07 -27.03 8.62
CA LEU A 23 6.75 -26.76 8.02
C LEU A 23 5.84 -25.98 8.97
N ARG A 24 5.89 -26.30 10.28
CA ARG A 24 5.14 -25.57 11.31
C ARG A 24 5.61 -24.13 11.47
N LEU A 25 6.92 -23.90 11.48
CA LEU A 25 7.49 -22.55 11.53
C LEU A 25 7.16 -21.75 10.27
N ALA A 26 7.25 -22.37 9.08
CA ALA A 26 6.88 -21.74 7.82
C ALA A 26 5.38 -21.39 7.77
N ALA A 27 4.50 -22.30 8.20
CA ALA A 27 3.07 -22.07 8.28
C ALA A 27 2.71 -20.95 9.27
N ALA A 28 3.34 -20.95 10.46
CA ALA A 28 3.16 -19.89 11.45
C ALA A 28 3.62 -18.53 10.91
N GLY A 29 4.79 -18.47 10.27
CA GLY A 29 5.29 -17.25 9.63
C GLY A 29 4.36 -16.72 8.54
N ALA A 30 3.83 -17.61 7.68
CA ALA A 30 2.89 -17.24 6.63
C ALA A 30 1.57 -16.67 7.18
N VAL A 31 1.02 -17.26 8.25
CA VAL A 31 -0.21 -16.77 8.89
C VAL A 31 0.01 -15.41 9.54
N THR A 32 1.12 -15.23 10.26
CA THR A 32 1.47 -13.94 10.87
C THR A 32 1.63 -12.85 9.81
N SER A 33 2.38 -13.12 8.74
CA SER A 33 2.53 -12.16 7.63
C SER A 33 1.20 -11.83 6.95
N PHE A 34 0.26 -12.76 6.86
CA PHE A 34 -1.06 -12.48 6.30
C PHE A 34 -1.90 -11.57 7.22
N SER A 35 -1.85 -11.80 8.54
CA SER A 35 -2.52 -10.95 9.53
C SER A 35 -1.94 -9.53 9.56
N GLU A 36 -0.61 -9.41 9.56
CA GLU A 36 0.09 -8.11 9.55
C GLU A 36 -0.17 -7.32 8.26
N ARG A 37 -0.35 -7.99 7.11
CA ARG A 37 -0.79 -7.33 5.86
C ARG A 37 -2.16 -6.70 5.99
N HIS A 38 -3.05 -7.26 6.80
CA HIS A 38 -4.35 -6.65 7.04
C HIS A 38 -4.21 -5.37 7.87
N GLU A 39 -3.46 -5.42 8.97
CA GLU A 39 -3.22 -4.26 9.85
C GLU A 39 -2.53 -3.11 9.11
N ILE A 40 -1.53 -3.42 8.26
CA ILE A 40 -0.88 -2.40 7.44
C ILE A 40 -1.85 -1.80 6.42
N ARG A 41 -2.74 -2.59 5.82
CA ARG A 41 -3.75 -2.05 4.90
C ARG A 41 -4.73 -1.11 5.60
N GLU A 42 -5.12 -1.40 6.85
CA GLU A 42 -5.92 -0.49 7.67
C GLU A 42 -5.17 0.80 8.01
N LEU A 43 -3.87 0.71 8.31
CA LEU A 43 -3.01 1.88 8.50
C LEU A 43 -2.90 2.72 7.23
N LEU A 44 -2.74 2.10 6.07
CA LEU A 44 -2.70 2.77 4.77
C LEU A 44 -4.05 3.42 4.43
N ASP A 45 -5.17 2.82 4.83
CA ASP A 45 -6.49 3.44 4.74
C ASP A 45 -6.59 4.69 5.62
N ALA A 46 -6.15 4.60 6.87
CA ALA A 46 -6.11 5.74 7.78
C ALA A 46 -5.23 6.86 7.21
N HIS A 47 -4.07 6.51 6.64
CA HIS A 47 -3.17 7.44 5.98
C HIS A 47 -3.83 8.12 4.76
N LEU A 48 -4.50 7.36 3.90
CA LEU A 48 -5.21 7.90 2.73
C LEU A 48 -6.27 8.93 3.17
N ALA A 49 -7.04 8.63 4.22
CA ALA A 49 -8.02 9.58 4.75
C ALA A 49 -7.37 10.82 5.38
N GLN A 50 -6.21 10.69 6.03
CA GLN A 50 -5.45 11.83 6.57
C GLN A 50 -4.96 12.74 5.45
N VAL A 51 -4.34 12.17 4.41
CA VAL A 51 -3.88 12.91 3.23
C VAL A 51 -5.06 13.59 2.53
N ALA A 52 -6.18 12.89 2.36
CA ALA A 52 -7.38 13.47 1.77
C ALA A 52 -7.90 14.68 2.56
N ARG A 53 -7.93 14.61 3.90
CA ARG A 53 -8.34 15.74 4.75
C ARG A 53 -7.38 16.92 4.65
N LEU A 54 -6.08 16.66 4.54
CA LEU A 54 -5.10 17.74 4.32
C LEU A 54 -5.32 18.41 2.97
N ILE A 55 -5.48 17.63 1.90
CA ILE A 55 -5.79 18.14 0.56
C ILE A 55 -7.09 18.94 0.60
N MET A 56 -8.12 18.44 1.29
CA MET A 56 -9.41 19.09 1.43
C MET A 56 -9.29 20.51 1.97
N VAL A 57 -8.59 20.68 3.10
CA VAL A 57 -8.42 21.99 3.74
C VAL A 57 -7.73 22.99 2.81
N THR A 58 -6.72 22.56 2.05
CA THR A 58 -6.04 23.44 1.10
C THR A 58 -6.91 23.73 -0.12
N VAL A 59 -7.42 22.69 -0.78
CA VAL A 59 -8.11 22.83 -2.06
C VAL A 59 -9.44 23.56 -1.92
N PHE A 60 -10.17 23.37 -0.82
CA PHE A 60 -11.45 24.06 -0.63
C PHE A 60 -11.25 25.54 -0.35
N HIS A 61 -10.20 25.92 0.38
CA HIS A 61 -9.83 27.33 0.54
C HIS A 61 -9.52 27.98 -0.82
N GLU A 62 -8.71 27.33 -1.65
CA GLU A 62 -8.37 27.81 -3.00
C GLU A 62 -9.58 27.83 -3.94
N ALA A 63 -10.51 26.88 -3.78
CA ALA A 63 -11.77 26.84 -4.52
C ALA A 63 -12.64 28.07 -4.24
N GLU A 64 -12.72 28.47 -2.97
CA GLU A 64 -13.49 29.64 -2.52
C GLU A 64 -12.87 30.96 -2.96
N GLU A 65 -11.54 31.08 -2.94
CA GLU A 65 -10.81 32.28 -3.38
C GLU A 65 -10.83 32.47 -4.91
N LYS A 66 -11.41 31.53 -5.67
CA LYS A 66 -11.52 31.55 -7.14
C LYS A 66 -10.19 31.62 -7.90
N ASP A 67 -9.04 31.36 -7.27
CA ASP A 67 -7.77 31.17 -7.97
C ASP A 67 -7.59 29.72 -8.45
N GLY A 68 -8.65 29.17 -9.06
CA GLY A 68 -8.63 27.77 -9.48
C GLY A 68 -7.59 27.48 -10.57
N LEU A 69 -7.26 28.48 -11.40
CA LEU A 69 -6.30 28.35 -12.49
C LEU A 69 -4.85 28.42 -11.98
N GLY A 70 -4.56 29.26 -10.99
CA GLY A 70 -3.24 29.35 -10.35
C GLY A 70 -2.87 28.04 -9.65
N PHE A 71 -3.77 27.55 -8.80
CA PHE A 71 -3.56 26.31 -8.05
C PHE A 71 -3.38 25.09 -8.97
N GLN A 72 -4.23 24.93 -10.00
CA GLN A 72 -4.08 23.83 -10.96
C GLN A 72 -2.73 23.90 -11.68
N LYS A 73 -2.23 25.10 -12.01
CA LYS A 73 -0.90 25.27 -12.63
C LYS A 73 0.24 24.89 -11.70
N ASP A 74 0.12 25.19 -10.41
CA ASP A 74 1.12 24.80 -9.42
C ASP A 74 1.12 23.29 -9.14
N LEU A 75 -0.05 22.63 -9.11
CA LEU A 75 -0.13 21.17 -9.13
C LEU A 75 0.61 20.56 -10.33
N HIS A 76 0.45 21.16 -11.52
CA HIS A 76 1.19 20.73 -12.70
C HIS A 76 2.69 20.96 -12.60
N ARG A 77 3.21 21.86 -11.75
CA ARG A 77 4.66 22.04 -11.58
C ARG A 77 5.28 21.00 -10.66
N LEU A 78 4.49 20.39 -9.78
CA LEU A 78 4.97 19.41 -8.80
C LEU A 78 5.16 17.99 -9.38
N HIS A 79 4.78 17.75 -10.66
CA HIS A 79 4.83 16.47 -11.39
C HIS A 79 6.19 15.78 -11.54
N LYS A 80 7.27 16.31 -10.95
CA LYS A 80 8.62 15.70 -11.04
C LYS A 80 8.73 14.39 -10.22
N TYR A 81 7.73 14.07 -9.42
CA TYR A 81 7.63 12.82 -8.68
C TYR A 81 6.40 12.03 -9.17
N GLU A 82 6.58 10.72 -9.38
CA GLU A 82 5.48 9.81 -9.66
C GLU A 82 4.54 9.78 -8.44
N TYR A 83 3.38 10.40 -8.57
CA TYR A 83 2.32 10.32 -7.59
C TYR A 83 1.63 8.95 -7.70
N SER A 84 1.65 8.14 -6.65
CA SER A 84 0.76 6.97 -6.55
C SER A 84 -0.69 7.39 -6.25
N ILE A 85 -0.84 8.59 -5.66
CA ILE A 85 -2.14 9.15 -5.26
C ILE A 85 -2.69 10.05 -6.36
N ILE A 86 -3.92 9.76 -6.78
CA ILE A 86 -4.71 10.60 -7.68
C ILE A 86 -5.84 11.27 -6.92
N PHE A 87 -6.18 12.51 -7.26
CA PHE A 87 -7.38 13.15 -6.72
C PHE A 87 -8.15 13.96 -7.76
N LYS A 88 -9.45 14.09 -7.53
CA LYS A 88 -10.37 14.98 -8.27
C LYS A 88 -11.26 15.72 -7.30
N VAL A 89 -11.48 17.02 -7.55
CA VAL A 89 -12.36 17.88 -6.76
C VAL A 89 -13.50 18.36 -7.63
N TRP A 90 -14.71 18.19 -7.13
CA TRP A 90 -15.95 18.52 -7.81
C TRP A 90 -16.71 19.60 -7.04
N SER A 91 -17.28 20.55 -7.76
CA SER A 91 -18.25 21.48 -7.20
C SER A 91 -19.55 20.76 -6.87
N ARG A 92 -20.39 21.41 -6.06
CA ARG A 92 -21.74 20.94 -5.74
C ARG A 92 -22.60 20.67 -6.98
N ASN A 93 -22.33 21.38 -8.07
CA ASN A 93 -23.06 21.28 -9.34
C ASN A 93 -22.49 20.20 -10.27
N GLY A 94 -21.50 19.41 -9.82
CA GLY A 94 -20.85 18.37 -10.62
C GLY A 94 -19.82 18.91 -11.62
N THR A 95 -19.31 20.12 -11.42
CA THR A 95 -18.23 20.68 -12.26
C THR A 95 -16.88 20.26 -11.68
N LEU A 96 -15.98 19.72 -12.51
CA LEU A 96 -14.61 19.44 -12.07
C LEU A 96 -13.88 20.77 -11.81
N LEU A 97 -13.39 20.95 -10.59
CA LEU A 97 -12.64 22.13 -10.16
C LEU A 97 -11.13 21.87 -10.29
N PHE A 98 -10.65 20.76 -9.74
CA PHE A 98 -9.23 20.43 -9.67
C PHE A 98 -8.97 18.95 -9.86
N GLN A 99 -7.79 18.61 -10.34
CA GLN A 99 -7.30 17.24 -10.36
C GLN A 99 -5.78 17.16 -10.36
N THR A 100 -5.22 16.04 -9.93
CA THR A 100 -3.81 15.75 -10.18
C THR A 100 -3.53 15.66 -11.68
N PRO A 101 -2.34 16.09 -12.16
CA PRO A 101 -1.99 16.00 -13.59
C PRO A 101 -2.07 14.57 -14.17
N ASN A 102 -1.74 13.56 -13.36
CA ASN A 102 -1.77 12.15 -13.76
C ASN A 102 -3.12 11.47 -13.49
N ALA A 103 -4.15 12.21 -13.08
CA ALA A 103 -5.47 11.62 -12.92
C ALA A 103 -5.97 11.13 -14.29
N PRO A 104 -6.34 9.84 -14.43
CA PRO A 104 -6.91 9.33 -15.67
C PRO A 104 -8.10 10.18 -16.13
N ALA A 105 -8.28 10.29 -17.44
CA ALA A 105 -9.42 11.04 -18.01
C ALA A 105 -10.76 10.42 -17.58
N GLU A 106 -10.78 9.11 -17.40
CA GLU A 106 -11.92 8.37 -16.86
C GLU A 106 -12.28 8.88 -15.45
N LEU A 107 -13.58 8.97 -15.17
CA LEU A 107 -14.06 9.55 -13.92
C LEU A 107 -13.71 8.63 -12.75
N LEU A 108 -13.19 9.20 -11.67
CA LEU A 108 -13.23 8.50 -10.38
C LEU A 108 -14.70 8.25 -10.04
N PRO A 109 -15.12 6.99 -9.82
CA PRO A 109 -16.52 6.69 -9.61
C PRO A 109 -17.01 7.47 -8.39
N THR A 110 -18.16 8.12 -8.56
CA THR A 110 -18.77 8.86 -7.47
C THR A 110 -19.22 7.88 -6.40
N SER A 111 -18.76 8.07 -5.17
CA SER A 111 -19.14 7.27 -4.00
C SER A 111 -19.72 8.17 -2.90
N PRO A 112 -20.49 7.61 -1.95
CA PRO A 112 -20.74 8.27 -0.67
C PRO A 112 -19.41 8.58 0.04
N SER A 113 -19.46 9.50 1.01
CA SER A 113 -18.29 9.78 1.85
C SER A 113 -17.81 8.51 2.57
N GLY A 114 -16.49 8.35 2.68
CA GLY A 114 -15.85 7.15 3.21
C GLY A 114 -15.07 6.39 2.14
N TYR A 115 -14.81 5.11 2.41
CA TYR A 115 -14.00 4.26 1.55
C TYR A 115 -14.84 3.52 0.52
N SER A 116 -14.27 3.34 -0.68
CA SER A 116 -14.81 2.47 -1.72
C SER A 116 -13.69 1.89 -2.57
N ASP A 117 -13.93 0.76 -3.21
CA ASP A 117 -12.98 0.12 -4.10
C ASP A 117 -13.51 0.16 -5.53
N PHE A 118 -12.63 0.33 -6.50
CA PHE A 118 -13.01 0.30 -7.92
C PHE A 118 -11.88 -0.24 -8.78
N GLU A 119 -12.22 -0.73 -9.96
CA GLU A 119 -11.25 -1.16 -10.97
C GLU A 119 -11.13 -0.07 -12.04
N LEU A 120 -9.90 0.25 -12.43
CA LEU A 120 -9.60 1.18 -13.51
C LEU A 120 -8.38 0.69 -14.27
N GLN A 121 -8.53 0.52 -15.59
CA GLN A 121 -7.48 0.02 -16.48
C GLN A 121 -6.89 -1.34 -16.05
N GLY A 122 -7.71 -2.23 -15.48
CA GLY A 122 -7.29 -3.55 -15.00
C GLY A 122 -6.55 -3.53 -13.66
N GLU A 123 -6.48 -2.38 -13.01
CA GLU A 123 -5.87 -2.21 -11.69
C GLU A 123 -6.96 -1.92 -10.65
N MET A 124 -6.80 -2.50 -9.45
CA MET A 124 -7.69 -2.21 -8.32
C MET A 124 -7.22 -0.96 -7.60
N TRP A 125 -8.17 -0.12 -7.20
CA TRP A 125 -7.93 1.15 -6.52
C TRP A 125 -8.77 1.24 -5.25
N ARG A 126 -8.17 1.83 -4.22
CA ARG A 126 -8.84 2.22 -2.98
C ARG A 126 -9.11 3.71 -3.04
N GLN A 127 -10.38 4.10 -2.95
CA GLN A 127 -10.83 5.48 -2.93
C GLN A 127 -11.25 5.90 -1.52
N PHE A 128 -10.93 7.13 -1.15
CA PHE A 128 -11.56 7.84 -0.05
C PHE A 128 -12.29 9.08 -0.59
N SER A 129 -13.57 9.19 -0.28
CA SER A 129 -14.43 10.31 -0.65
C SER A 129 -14.77 11.15 0.58
N ILE A 130 -14.67 12.47 0.43
CA ILE A 130 -15.09 13.42 1.46
C ILE A 130 -15.83 14.57 0.79
N GLU A 131 -16.87 15.06 1.47
CA GLU A 131 -17.69 16.17 1.01
C GLU A 131 -17.69 17.26 2.08
N ASP A 132 -17.57 18.50 1.63
CA ASP A 132 -17.75 19.69 2.46
C ASP A 132 -19.24 19.87 2.77
N PRO A 133 -19.65 19.81 4.05
CA PRO A 133 -21.05 20.07 4.41
C PRO A 133 -21.51 21.50 4.10
N ASP A 134 -20.59 22.48 4.07
CA ASP A 134 -20.92 23.90 3.91
C ASP A 134 -20.90 24.30 2.43
N ALA A 135 -19.78 24.05 1.74
CA ALA A 135 -19.60 24.43 0.33
C ALA A 135 -20.19 23.40 -0.67
N GLY A 136 -20.46 22.17 -0.22
CA GLY A 136 -20.90 21.06 -1.08
C GLY A 136 -19.84 20.62 -2.09
N HIS A 137 -18.57 20.94 -1.85
CA HIS A 137 -17.45 20.47 -2.66
C HIS A 137 -17.12 19.03 -2.30
N ARG A 138 -16.84 18.20 -3.31
CA ARG A 138 -16.51 16.79 -3.11
C ARG A 138 -15.09 16.51 -3.57
N LEU A 139 -14.28 15.98 -2.67
CA LEU A 139 -12.93 15.49 -2.95
C LEU A 139 -12.96 13.97 -3.03
N LEU A 140 -12.45 13.43 -4.13
CA LEU A 140 -12.17 12.01 -4.31
C LEU A 140 -10.66 11.84 -4.37
N VAL A 141 -10.11 11.00 -3.51
CA VAL A 141 -8.68 10.64 -3.50
C VAL A 141 -8.58 9.13 -3.65
N ALA A 142 -7.73 8.65 -4.56
CA ALA A 142 -7.53 7.23 -4.76
C ALA A 142 -6.05 6.86 -4.80
N ASP A 143 -5.76 5.65 -4.34
CA ASP A 143 -4.44 5.05 -4.32
C ASP A 143 -4.53 3.60 -4.81
N ARG A 144 -3.52 3.13 -5.53
CA ARG A 144 -3.55 1.85 -6.23
C ARG A 144 -3.22 0.70 -5.28
N TYR A 145 -3.97 -0.40 -5.35
CA TYR A 145 -3.70 -1.58 -4.51
C TYR A 145 -2.30 -2.17 -4.76
N GLY A 146 -1.82 -2.19 -6.00
CA GLY A 146 -0.48 -2.69 -6.33
C GLY A 146 0.63 -1.96 -5.56
N ASP A 147 0.55 -0.63 -5.48
CA ASP A 147 1.54 0.18 -4.77
C ASP A 147 1.47 -0.06 -3.25
N ARG A 148 0.24 -0.18 -2.73
CA ARG A 148 -0.04 -0.51 -1.32
C ARG A 148 0.50 -1.88 -0.93
N ASP A 149 0.33 -2.89 -1.78
CA ASP A 149 0.78 -4.26 -1.53
C ASP A 149 2.31 -4.37 -1.59
N ILE A 150 2.95 -3.63 -2.50
CA ILE A 150 4.41 -3.51 -2.54
C ILE A 150 4.92 -2.84 -1.27
N LEU A 151 4.32 -1.73 -0.85
CA LEU A 151 4.70 -1.01 0.36
C LEU A 151 4.50 -1.85 1.62
N ALA A 152 3.35 -2.50 1.75
CA ALA A 152 3.06 -3.40 2.87
C ALA A 152 4.07 -4.55 2.92
N SER A 153 4.41 -5.14 1.78
CA SER A 153 5.44 -6.18 1.70
C SER A 153 6.80 -5.65 2.15
N LYS A 154 7.23 -4.47 1.69
CA LYS A 154 8.51 -3.85 2.09
C LYS A 154 8.58 -3.62 3.60
N ILE A 155 7.51 -3.12 4.21
CA ILE A 155 7.43 -2.89 5.65
C ILE A 155 7.61 -4.21 6.41
N ILE A 156 6.86 -5.25 6.02
CA ILE A 156 6.94 -6.58 6.66
C ILE A 156 8.35 -7.16 6.51
N PHE A 157 8.93 -7.11 5.29
CA PHE A 157 10.28 -7.61 5.05
C PHE A 157 11.34 -6.88 5.88
N ASN A 158 11.17 -5.58 6.11
CA ASN A 158 12.11 -4.79 6.90
C ASN A 158 11.95 -4.94 8.42
N MET A 159 10.83 -5.53 8.88
CA MET A 159 10.62 -5.93 10.28
C MET A 159 11.22 -7.30 10.59
N LEU A 160 11.45 -8.14 9.56
CA LEU A 160 12.17 -9.39 9.75
C LEU A 160 13.60 -9.06 10.22
N PRO A 161 14.10 -9.69 11.30
CA PRO A 161 15.48 -9.48 11.72
C PRO A 161 16.40 -9.83 10.55
N PRO A 162 17.49 -9.07 10.32
CA PRO A 162 18.46 -9.45 9.32
C PRO A 162 18.94 -10.84 9.68
N SER A 163 18.49 -11.86 8.94
CA SER A 163 19.09 -13.18 9.02
C SER A 163 20.56 -12.96 8.74
N SER A 164 21.45 -13.26 9.70
CA SER A 164 22.88 -12.98 9.63
C SER A 164 23.44 -13.21 8.22
N GLY A 165 23.67 -12.10 7.51
CA GLY A 165 24.40 -12.04 6.25
C GLY A 165 23.62 -12.46 4.99
N TYR A 166 22.82 -11.57 4.42
CA TYR A 166 22.91 -11.16 3.00
C TYR A 166 21.93 -10.00 2.74
N PRO A 167 22.38 -8.79 2.35
CA PRO A 167 21.44 -7.78 1.88
C PRO A 167 20.99 -8.15 0.45
N PRO A 168 19.68 -8.22 0.15
CA PRO A 168 19.24 -8.16 -1.23
C PRO A 168 19.42 -6.70 -1.69
N CYS A 169 20.57 -6.42 -2.29
CA CYS A 169 20.70 -5.25 -3.16
C CYS A 169 19.67 -5.41 -4.29
N LEU A 170 18.59 -4.65 -4.25
CA LEU A 170 17.75 -4.42 -5.42
C LEU A 170 18.27 -3.16 -6.14
N PRO A 171 18.37 -3.18 -7.48
CA PRO A 171 18.84 -2.02 -8.24
C PRO A 171 17.85 -0.87 -8.14
N CYS A 172 18.40 0.35 -8.00
CA CYS A 172 17.70 1.63 -8.15
C CYS A 172 17.16 1.82 -9.55
#